data_AF-A0A256ZJW7-F1
#
_entry.id   AF-A0A256ZJW7-F1
#
_cell.length_a   1.000
_cell.length_b   1.000
_cell.length_c   1.000
_cell.angle_alpha   90.00
_cell.angle_beta   90.00
_cell.angle_gamma   90.00
#
_symmetry.space_group_name_H-M   'P 1'
#
loop_
_entity.id
_entity.type
_entity.pdbx_description
1 polymer ?
#
loop_
_entity_poly.entity_id
_entity_poly.type
_entity_poly.pdbx_seq_one_letter_code
_entity_poly.pdbx_strand_id
1 'polypeptide(L)'
;MIEEEYDSILRLIEVDDKPVYVAKANNKYFVVWEGEEGQRYEDIDYLSIFEYNKKPTYKADSGVSWRVISGVEEVGRRYPHIGPLTEVNNKLTYSVQSRTGWMIIFGDEIVGTEYDYVHSPAEVNGRLAYFALKDKNRFVVYGDSKTKNYHGFSSQNPPTEINNSLAYIVRENEKEYLVYGEHQGNLFDSIKGLTEVVDKPAYKATIGDKSFIVYGEKELGKEYDFVGSPTEVDGKLAYCAMEVDVGFVVFDGRKQIRHSKVYHPIEVDGKLTYKFVSAGRSVISYGGVDVGRQYDQVYCFAEVNNSLAYIAKKDDMWYMVQEVSV
;
A
#
# COMPACT_ATOMS: atom_id res chain seq x y z
N MET A 1 19.93 -0.88 27.23
CA MET A 1 19.42 -1.73 26.14
C MET A 1 18.43 -2.68 26.78
N ILE A 2 17.16 -2.58 26.41
CA ILE A 2 16.16 -3.58 26.74
C ILE A 2 16.02 -4.37 25.43
N GLU A 3 16.50 -5.61 25.44
CA GLU A 3 16.38 -6.54 24.33
C GLU A 3 15.08 -7.31 24.53
N GLU A 4 14.02 -6.93 23.82
CA GLU A 4 12.81 -7.74 23.74
C GLU A 4 12.94 -8.71 22.57
N GLU A 5 12.80 -10.00 22.85
CA GLU A 5 12.85 -11.07 21.84
C GLU A 5 11.45 -11.33 21.27
N TYR A 6 11.31 -11.22 19.94
CA TYR A 6 10.09 -11.56 19.21
C TYR A 6 10.33 -12.72 18.25
N ASP A 7 9.31 -13.56 18.01
CA ASP A 7 9.35 -14.64 17.02
C ASP A 7 9.53 -14.07 15.59
N SER A 8 8.93 -12.91 15.31
CA SER A 8 9.11 -12.16 14.06
C SER A 8 8.65 -10.71 14.16
N ILE A 9 9.22 -9.85 13.31
CA ILE A 9 8.73 -8.49 13.02
C ILE A 9 8.20 -8.49 11.58
N LEU A 10 6.95 -8.08 11.38
CA LEU A 10 6.22 -8.26 10.11
C LEU A 10 6.04 -6.97 9.32
N ARG A 11 6.00 -5.84 10.03
CA ARG A 11 5.81 -4.51 9.45
C ARG A 11 6.53 -3.49 10.31
N LEU A 12 7.10 -2.48 9.67
CA LEU A 12 7.64 -1.27 10.30
C LEU A 12 7.07 -0.08 9.53
N ILE A 13 6.51 0.90 10.23
CA ILE A 13 6.09 2.20 9.72
C ILE A 13 6.53 3.30 10.69
N GLU A 14 6.40 4.55 10.26
CA GLU A 14 6.47 5.73 11.12
C GLU A 14 5.05 6.20 11.44
N VAL A 15 4.83 6.63 12.69
CA VAL A 15 3.64 7.36 13.13
C VAL A 15 4.09 8.45 14.11
N ASP A 16 3.74 9.71 13.85
CA ASP A 16 4.11 10.86 14.69
C ASP A 16 5.61 10.86 15.07
N ASP A 17 6.47 10.74 14.06
CA ASP A 17 7.93 10.67 14.19
C ASP A 17 8.43 9.51 15.10
N LYS A 18 7.68 8.40 15.18
CA LYS A 18 8.02 7.24 16.02
C LYS A 18 7.89 5.94 15.26
N PRO A 19 8.79 4.98 15.49
CA PRO A 19 8.68 3.66 14.89
C PRO A 19 7.50 2.91 15.48
N VAL A 20 6.67 2.35 14.59
CA VAL A 20 5.61 1.41 14.93
C VAL A 20 5.87 0.13 14.17
N TYR A 21 5.82 -1.00 14.88
CA TYR A 21 6.01 -2.29 14.23
C TYR A 21 5.04 -3.34 14.73
N VAL A 22 4.73 -4.29 13.84
CA VAL A 22 3.93 -5.46 14.19
C VAL A 22 4.88 -6.60 14.53
N ALA A 23 4.78 -7.09 15.75
CA ALA A 23 5.55 -8.20 16.26
C ALA A 23 4.66 -9.43 16.46
N LYS A 24 5.29 -10.61 16.44
CA LYS A 24 4.69 -11.88 16.83
C LYS A 24 5.48 -12.49 17.98
N ALA A 25 4.79 -12.92 19.02
CA ALA A 25 5.38 -13.73 20.09
C ALA A 25 4.32 -14.67 20.69
N ASN A 26 4.70 -15.91 21.00
CA ASN A 26 3.80 -16.92 21.56
C ASN A 26 2.54 -17.15 20.70
N ASN A 27 2.73 -17.15 19.38
CA ASN A 27 1.66 -17.30 18.38
C ASN A 27 0.55 -16.21 18.45
N LYS A 28 0.88 -15.02 18.96
CA LYS A 28 0.00 -13.85 18.95
C LYS A 28 0.68 -12.67 18.26
N TYR A 29 -0.12 -11.82 17.64
CA TYR A 29 0.33 -10.59 17.01
C TYR A 29 -0.02 -9.38 17.87
N PHE A 30 0.86 -8.39 17.91
CA PHE A 30 0.64 -7.12 18.62
C PHE A 30 1.41 -6.00 17.91
N VAL A 31 0.96 -4.78 18.12
CA VAL A 31 1.67 -3.57 17.67
C VAL A 31 2.53 -3.08 18.82
N VAL A 32 3.79 -2.75 18.55
CA VAL A 32 4.63 -2.00 19.47
C VAL A 32 4.66 -0.55 19.01
N TRP A 33 4.30 0.36 19.91
CA TRP A 33 4.27 1.79 19.67
C TRP A 33 4.79 2.52 20.91
N GLU A 34 5.67 3.50 20.73
CA GLU A 34 6.38 4.18 21.82
C GLU A 34 7.18 3.26 22.75
N GLY A 35 7.57 2.08 22.26
CA GLY A 35 8.26 1.05 23.04
C GLY A 35 7.35 0.23 23.95
N GLU A 36 6.03 0.41 23.88
CA GLU A 36 5.06 -0.37 24.65
C GLU A 36 4.38 -1.42 23.77
N GLU A 37 4.30 -2.67 24.28
CA GLU A 37 3.50 -3.71 23.64
C GLU A 37 2.00 -3.42 23.78
N GLY A 38 1.30 -3.34 22.65
CA GLY A 38 -0.15 -3.29 22.61
C GLY A 38 -0.81 -4.63 22.98
N GLN A 39 -2.14 -4.65 22.91
CA GLN A 39 -2.90 -5.88 23.13
C GLN A 39 -2.52 -6.96 22.10
N ARG A 40 -2.54 -8.23 22.56
CA ARG A 40 -2.26 -9.42 21.75
C ARG A 40 -3.53 -9.96 21.07
N TYR A 41 -3.41 -10.28 19.79
CA TYR A 41 -4.49 -10.71 18.91
C TYR A 41 -4.17 -12.04 18.20
N GLU A 42 -5.20 -12.71 17.69
CA GLU A 42 -5.02 -13.90 16.84
C GLU A 42 -4.44 -13.52 15.48
N ASP A 43 -4.83 -12.35 14.97
CA ASP A 43 -4.33 -11.80 13.72
C ASP A 43 -4.40 -10.27 13.72
N ILE A 44 -3.51 -9.64 12.95
CA ILE A 44 -3.49 -8.21 12.66
C ILE A 44 -3.30 -8.08 11.16
N ASP A 45 -4.13 -7.25 10.50
CA ASP A 45 -3.85 -6.87 9.11
C ASP A 45 -2.70 -5.84 9.08
N TYR A 46 -1.49 -6.36 9.20
CA TYR A 46 -0.26 -5.57 9.31
C TYR A 46 0.09 -4.82 8.02
N LEU A 47 -0.55 -5.12 6.89
CA LEU A 47 -0.33 -4.40 5.64
C LEU A 47 -1.13 -3.10 5.59
N SER A 48 -2.18 -2.97 6.42
CA SER A 48 -3.11 -1.85 6.42
C SER A 48 -2.97 -0.92 7.63
N ILE A 49 -1.85 -1.01 8.36
CA ILE A 49 -1.54 -0.08 9.45
C ILE A 49 -1.10 1.27 8.90
N PHE A 50 -1.67 2.36 9.42
CA PHE A 50 -1.38 3.72 9.00
C PHE A 50 -1.54 4.70 10.17
N GLU A 51 -1.07 5.94 9.99
CA GLU A 51 -1.30 7.02 10.95
C GLU A 51 -2.71 7.60 10.78
N TYR A 52 -3.45 7.68 11.89
CA TYR A 52 -4.70 8.45 11.97
C TYR A 52 -4.70 9.21 13.29
N ASN A 53 -4.86 10.54 13.25
CA ASN A 53 -4.76 11.42 14.43
C ASN A 53 -3.49 11.17 15.27
N LYS A 54 -2.32 11.06 14.63
CA LYS A 54 -1.01 10.81 15.29
C LYS A 54 -0.94 9.48 16.06
N LYS A 55 -1.82 8.53 15.74
CA LYS A 55 -1.87 7.21 16.38
C LYS A 55 -1.82 6.10 15.32
N PRO A 56 -1.12 4.98 15.60
CA PRO A 56 -1.17 3.83 14.72
C PRO A 56 -2.57 3.27 14.72
N THR A 57 -3.17 3.17 13.53
CA THR A 57 -4.52 2.68 13.38
C THR A 57 -4.54 1.46 12.48
N TYR A 58 -5.14 0.38 12.98
CA TYR A 58 -5.09 -0.94 12.37
C TYR A 58 -6.32 -1.76 12.72
N LYS A 59 -6.54 -2.85 11.99
CA LYS A 59 -7.59 -3.82 12.33
C LYS A 59 -6.99 -5.12 12.85
N ALA A 60 -7.63 -5.67 13.87
CA ALA A 60 -7.18 -6.86 14.55
C ALA A 60 -8.34 -7.82 14.84
N ASP A 61 -8.05 -9.11 14.82
CA ASP A 61 -8.99 -10.18 15.13
C ASP A 61 -8.64 -10.86 16.46
N SER A 62 -9.66 -11.11 17.29
CA SER A 62 -9.52 -11.93 18.51
C SER A 62 -10.13 -13.32 18.36
N GLY A 63 -10.26 -13.83 17.13
CA GLY A 63 -10.79 -15.14 16.81
C GLY A 63 -12.31 -15.22 16.66
N VAL A 64 -13.01 -14.07 16.65
CA VAL A 64 -14.48 -14.02 16.53
C VAL A 64 -14.92 -12.90 15.60
N SER A 65 -14.30 -11.74 15.71
CA SER A 65 -14.67 -10.55 14.95
C SER A 65 -13.52 -9.56 14.95
N TRP A 66 -13.42 -8.87 13.82
CA TRP A 66 -12.47 -7.79 13.61
C TRP A 66 -12.93 -6.55 14.37
N ARG A 67 -11.95 -5.81 14.88
CA ARG A 67 -12.12 -4.47 15.46
C ARG A 67 -11.06 -3.53 14.90
N VAL A 68 -11.33 -2.24 14.98
CA VAL A 68 -10.34 -1.22 14.67
C VAL A 68 -9.70 -0.75 15.97
N ILE A 69 -8.38 -0.64 15.98
CA ILE A 69 -7.59 -0.11 17.09
C ILE A 69 -6.95 1.19 16.62
N SER A 70 -6.98 2.24 17.45
CA SER A 70 -6.25 3.49 17.23
C SER A 70 -5.39 3.78 18.46
N GLY A 71 -4.07 3.67 18.31
CA GLY A 71 -3.12 3.64 19.41
C GLY A 71 -3.32 2.37 20.25
N VAL A 72 -3.87 2.54 21.45
CA VAL A 72 -4.17 1.46 22.41
C VAL A 72 -5.68 1.22 22.59
N GLU A 73 -6.52 1.99 21.92
CA GLU A 73 -7.98 2.01 22.13
C GLU A 73 -8.72 1.28 21.01
N GLU A 74 -9.72 0.47 21.36
CA GLU A 74 -10.69 -0.06 20.39
C GLU A 74 -11.65 1.06 19.96
N VAL A 75 -11.75 1.32 18.66
CA VAL A 75 -12.62 2.36 18.09
C VAL A 75 -13.75 1.74 17.27
N GLY A 76 -14.96 2.27 17.45
CA GLY A 76 -16.16 1.81 16.75
C GLY A 76 -16.72 0.49 17.29
N ARG A 77 -17.30 -0.30 16.39
CA ARG A 77 -17.94 -1.60 16.70
C ARG A 77 -17.14 -2.76 16.12
N ARG A 78 -17.46 -3.95 16.60
CA ARG A 78 -16.91 -5.20 16.08
C ARG A 78 -17.73 -5.71 14.91
N TYR A 79 -17.06 -6.22 13.89
CA TYR A 79 -17.69 -6.75 12.69
C TYR A 79 -17.06 -8.09 12.29
N PRO A 80 -17.85 -9.01 11.69
CA PRO A 80 -17.31 -10.21 11.06
C PRO A 80 -16.23 -9.91 10.01
N HIS A 81 -16.32 -8.77 9.33
CA HIS A 81 -15.34 -8.32 8.37
C HIS A 81 -15.22 -6.80 8.37
N ILE A 82 -13.97 -6.31 8.30
CA ILE A 82 -13.60 -4.90 8.15
C ILE A 82 -12.67 -4.80 6.93
N GLY A 83 -13.03 -3.93 5.98
CA GLY A 83 -12.25 -3.62 4.79
C GLY A 83 -10.96 -2.85 5.10
N PRO A 84 -10.25 -2.34 4.09
CA PRO A 84 -9.16 -1.39 4.31
C PRO A 84 -9.64 -0.17 5.09
N LEU A 85 -8.78 0.34 5.96
CA LEU A 85 -8.99 1.59 6.68
C LEU A 85 -8.41 2.73 5.86
N THR A 86 -9.05 3.89 5.88
CA THR A 86 -8.55 5.11 5.28
C THR A 86 -9.03 6.33 6.07
N GLU A 87 -8.47 7.50 5.79
CA GLU A 87 -8.94 8.78 6.27
C GLU A 87 -9.66 9.51 5.12
N VAL A 88 -10.85 10.02 5.40
CA VAL A 88 -11.62 10.83 4.45
C VAL A 88 -12.15 12.06 5.19
N ASN A 89 -11.73 13.26 4.80
CA ASN A 89 -12.10 14.52 5.45
C ASN A 89 -11.85 14.49 6.97
N ASN A 90 -10.68 13.99 7.39
CA ASN A 90 -10.30 13.76 8.78
C ASN A 90 -11.15 12.73 9.55
N LYS A 91 -11.95 11.93 8.86
CA LYS A 91 -12.78 10.87 9.44
C LYS A 91 -12.21 9.50 9.10
N LEU A 92 -12.00 8.67 10.12
CA LEU A 92 -11.69 7.25 9.93
C LEU A 92 -12.82 6.58 9.16
N THR A 93 -12.48 5.96 8.04
CA THR A 93 -13.45 5.47 7.06
C THR A 93 -13.10 4.07 6.61
N TYR A 94 -14.08 3.18 6.58
CA TYR A 94 -13.88 1.78 6.20
C TYR A 94 -15.19 1.09 5.86
N SER A 95 -15.13 0.05 5.02
CA SER A 95 -16.28 -0.81 4.76
C SER A 95 -16.39 -1.92 5.80
N VAL A 96 -17.61 -2.34 6.11
CA VAL A 96 -17.87 -3.44 7.04
C VAL A 96 -18.96 -4.36 6.52
N GLN A 97 -18.87 -5.64 6.87
CA GLN A 97 -19.97 -6.57 6.74
C GLN A 97 -20.77 -6.61 8.05
N SER A 98 -22.06 -6.28 7.99
CA SER A 98 -22.98 -6.33 9.13
C SER A 98 -24.04 -7.42 8.96
N ARG A 99 -24.97 -7.52 9.92
CA ARG A 99 -26.15 -8.41 9.80
C ARG A 99 -27.11 -7.99 8.69
N THR A 100 -27.14 -6.70 8.33
CA THR A 100 -28.09 -6.15 7.35
C THR A 100 -27.47 -5.97 5.97
N GLY A 101 -26.20 -6.35 5.78
CA GLY A 101 -25.46 -6.16 4.54
C GLY A 101 -24.17 -5.37 4.74
N TRP A 102 -23.61 -4.90 3.63
CA TRP A 102 -22.38 -4.10 3.59
C TRP A 102 -22.69 -2.61 3.75
N MET A 103 -21.83 -1.89 4.46
CA MET A 103 -21.95 -0.45 4.68
C MET A 103 -20.56 0.18 4.82
N ILE A 104 -20.47 1.50 4.65
CA ILE A 104 -19.28 2.29 4.97
C ILE A 104 -19.52 2.97 6.32
N ILE A 105 -18.56 2.83 7.22
CA ILE A 105 -18.42 3.67 8.40
C ILE A 105 -17.64 4.91 7.96
N PHE A 106 -18.19 6.11 8.13
CA PHE A 106 -17.60 7.39 7.76
C PHE A 106 -17.54 8.29 9.00
N GLY A 107 -16.50 8.11 9.81
CA GLY A 107 -16.47 8.62 11.19
C GLY A 107 -17.58 7.95 12.03
N ASP A 108 -18.48 8.76 12.60
CA ASP A 108 -19.64 8.26 13.36
C ASP A 108 -20.88 7.97 12.49
N GLU A 109 -20.81 8.28 11.20
CA GLU A 109 -21.92 8.10 10.26
C GLU A 109 -21.84 6.72 9.58
N ILE A 110 -23.01 6.19 9.20
CA ILE A 110 -23.14 4.96 8.41
C ILE A 110 -23.74 5.34 7.07
N VAL A 111 -23.05 5.03 5.98
CA VAL A 111 -23.50 5.31 4.61
C VAL A 111 -23.46 4.06 3.73
N GLY A 112 -24.15 4.10 2.60
CA GLY A 112 -24.18 3.02 1.61
C GLY A 112 -25.05 1.82 1.99
N THR A 113 -25.90 1.96 3.02
CA THR A 113 -26.86 0.91 3.45
C THR A 113 -27.92 0.56 2.40
N GLU A 114 -28.12 1.43 1.42
CA GLU A 114 -29.06 1.27 0.32
C GLU A 114 -28.52 0.41 -0.84
N TYR A 115 -27.29 -0.10 -0.72
CA TYR A 115 -26.58 -0.92 -1.70
C TYR A 115 -26.43 -2.36 -1.21
N ASP A 116 -26.34 -3.29 -2.15
CA ASP A 116 -26.13 -4.72 -1.87
C ASP A 116 -24.69 -4.99 -1.38
N TYR A 117 -23.74 -4.21 -1.91
CA TYR A 117 -22.32 -4.29 -1.58
C TYR A 117 -21.64 -2.93 -1.73
N VAL A 118 -20.78 -2.58 -0.78
CA VAL A 118 -19.90 -1.41 -0.83
C VAL A 118 -18.51 -1.77 -0.34
N HIS A 119 -17.48 -1.20 -0.95
CA HIS A 119 -16.09 -1.40 -0.54
C HIS A 119 -15.16 -0.31 -1.06
N SER A 120 -13.91 -0.36 -0.60
CA SER A 120 -12.81 0.51 -1.03
C SER A 120 -13.15 2.00 -0.94
N PRO A 121 -13.53 2.51 0.26
CA PRO A 121 -13.67 3.94 0.45
C PRO A 121 -12.32 4.63 0.25
N ALA A 122 -12.35 5.84 -0.30
CA ALA A 122 -11.18 6.68 -0.51
C ALA A 122 -11.59 8.16 -0.46
N GLU A 123 -10.62 9.02 -0.13
CA GLU A 123 -10.76 10.46 -0.32
C GLU A 123 -10.35 10.82 -1.75
N VAL A 124 -11.19 11.60 -2.42
CA VAL A 124 -10.88 12.20 -3.71
C VAL A 124 -11.38 13.64 -3.68
N ASN A 125 -10.47 14.60 -3.76
CA ASN A 125 -10.71 16.03 -3.77
C ASN A 125 -11.63 16.46 -2.61
N GLY A 126 -11.30 16.00 -1.39
CA GLY A 126 -12.08 16.26 -0.17
C GLY A 126 -13.46 15.61 -0.15
N ARG A 127 -13.69 14.55 -0.92
CA ARG A 127 -14.98 13.84 -0.98
C ARG A 127 -14.79 12.34 -0.84
N LEU A 128 -15.79 11.71 -0.23
CA LEU A 128 -15.86 10.26 -0.15
C LEU A 128 -16.15 9.66 -1.52
N ALA A 129 -15.29 8.76 -1.98
CA ALA A 129 -15.49 7.90 -3.14
C ALA A 129 -15.51 6.43 -2.70
N TYR A 130 -16.38 5.60 -3.28
CA TYR A 130 -16.36 4.15 -3.05
C TYR A 130 -17.06 3.38 -4.18
N PHE A 131 -16.74 2.10 -4.30
CA PHE A 131 -17.43 1.21 -5.22
C PHE A 131 -18.72 0.68 -4.59
N ALA A 132 -19.81 0.68 -5.36
CA ALA A 132 -21.12 0.21 -4.94
C ALA A 132 -21.73 -0.78 -5.95
N LEU A 133 -22.53 -1.71 -5.44
CA LEU A 133 -23.36 -2.65 -6.19
C LEU A 133 -24.82 -2.47 -5.78
N LYS A 134 -25.71 -2.31 -6.75
CA LYS A 134 -27.17 -2.31 -6.53
C LYS A 134 -27.90 -2.96 -7.67
N ASP A 135 -28.73 -3.96 -7.38
CA ASP A 135 -29.56 -4.63 -8.39
C ASP A 135 -28.72 -5.12 -9.58
N LYS A 136 -27.53 -5.69 -9.27
CA LYS A 136 -26.49 -6.13 -10.24
C LYS A 136 -25.76 -5.01 -11.00
N ASN A 137 -26.09 -3.75 -10.76
CA ASN A 137 -25.39 -2.60 -11.34
C ASN A 137 -24.20 -2.19 -10.47
N ARG A 138 -23.02 -2.04 -11.05
CA ARG A 138 -21.81 -1.60 -10.37
C ARG A 138 -21.43 -0.20 -10.81
N PHE A 139 -21.17 0.70 -9.87
CA PHE A 139 -20.81 2.10 -10.13
C PHE A 139 -19.93 2.64 -9.00
N VAL A 140 -19.28 3.78 -9.24
CA VAL A 140 -18.59 4.56 -8.21
C VAL A 140 -19.57 5.57 -7.65
N VAL A 141 -19.68 5.64 -6.33
CA VAL A 141 -20.28 6.78 -5.62
C VAL A 141 -19.16 7.78 -5.37
N TYR A 142 -19.39 9.05 -5.70
CA TYR A 142 -18.44 10.15 -5.52
C TYR A 142 -19.17 11.37 -4.97
N GLY A 143 -19.04 11.61 -3.66
CA GLY A 143 -19.92 12.52 -2.93
C GLY A 143 -21.39 12.12 -3.11
N ASP A 144 -22.22 13.06 -3.55
CA ASP A 144 -23.65 12.83 -3.81
C ASP A 144 -23.95 12.28 -5.21
N SER A 145 -22.91 12.07 -6.04
CA SER A 145 -23.05 11.66 -7.44
C SER A 145 -22.70 10.18 -7.64
N LYS A 146 -23.21 9.62 -8.74
CA LYS A 146 -22.93 8.24 -9.16
C LYS A 146 -22.44 8.24 -10.60
N THR A 147 -21.46 7.39 -10.89
CA THR A 147 -21.01 7.18 -12.27
C THR A 147 -22.01 6.34 -13.05
N LYS A 148 -21.75 6.16 -14.36
CA LYS A 148 -22.40 5.12 -15.16
C LYS A 148 -22.12 3.71 -14.60
N ASN A 149 -22.88 2.74 -15.09
CA ASN A 149 -22.72 1.33 -14.72
C ASN A 149 -21.53 0.68 -15.44
N TYR A 150 -20.91 -0.29 -14.76
CA TYR A 150 -19.80 -1.10 -15.24
C TYR A 150 -20.03 -2.59 -14.97
N HIS A 151 -19.33 -3.47 -15.69
CA HIS A 151 -19.37 -4.92 -15.43
C HIS A 151 -18.60 -5.33 -14.17
N GLY A 152 -17.53 -4.61 -13.83
CA GLY A 152 -16.70 -4.89 -12.66
C GLY A 152 -15.70 -3.78 -12.35
N PHE A 153 -15.08 -3.91 -11.19
CA PHE A 153 -13.94 -3.08 -10.75
C PHE A 153 -12.75 -3.98 -10.48
N SER A 154 -11.54 -3.44 -10.64
CA SER A 154 -10.34 -4.12 -10.14
C SER A 154 -10.37 -4.11 -8.62
N SER A 155 -10.42 -5.30 -8.00
CA SER A 155 -10.50 -5.42 -6.54
C SER A 155 -9.25 -4.92 -5.80
N GLN A 156 -8.16 -4.62 -6.52
CA GLN A 156 -6.87 -4.24 -5.94
C GLN A 156 -6.60 -2.75 -5.93
N ASN A 157 -7.44 -1.92 -6.56
CA ASN A 157 -7.21 -0.48 -6.64
C ASN A 157 -8.49 0.25 -6.20
N PRO A 158 -8.48 0.94 -5.05
CA PRO A 158 -9.58 1.81 -4.67
C PRO A 158 -9.72 2.97 -5.68
N PRO A 159 -10.83 3.72 -5.66
CA PRO A 159 -10.85 5.05 -6.24
C PRO A 159 -9.64 5.84 -5.72
N THR A 160 -8.97 6.54 -6.62
CA THR A 160 -7.70 7.23 -6.34
C THR A 160 -7.83 8.66 -6.83
N GLU A 161 -7.30 9.61 -6.06
CA GLU A 161 -7.14 10.97 -6.53
C GLU A 161 -5.88 11.07 -7.39
N ILE A 162 -6.02 11.65 -8.58
CA ILE A 162 -4.90 11.97 -9.45
C ILE A 162 -5.14 13.39 -9.93
N ASN A 163 -4.25 14.34 -9.62
CA ASN A 163 -4.36 15.76 -9.94
C ASN A 163 -5.78 16.30 -9.66
N ASN A 164 -6.23 16.15 -8.41
CA ASN A 164 -7.56 16.56 -7.92
C ASN A 164 -8.76 15.92 -8.64
N SER A 165 -8.53 14.86 -9.42
CA SER A 165 -9.54 14.20 -10.25
C SER A 165 -9.71 12.73 -9.85
N LEU A 166 -10.94 12.25 -9.97
CA LEU A 166 -11.30 10.86 -9.69
C LEU A 166 -10.70 9.92 -10.74
N ALA A 167 -9.93 8.95 -10.28
CA ALA A 167 -9.36 7.87 -11.08
C ALA A 167 -9.78 6.50 -10.52
N TYR A 168 -10.16 5.55 -11.38
CA TYR A 168 -10.51 4.20 -10.96
C TYR A 168 -10.39 3.20 -12.11
N ILE A 169 -10.12 1.94 -11.77
CA ILE A 169 -9.93 0.86 -12.75
C ILE A 169 -11.19 0.02 -12.83
N VAL A 170 -11.71 -0.10 -14.04
CA VAL A 170 -12.91 -0.87 -14.35
C VAL A 170 -12.56 -2.08 -15.19
N ARG A 171 -13.38 -3.12 -15.09
CA ARG A 171 -13.26 -4.36 -15.87
C ARG A 171 -14.42 -4.51 -16.82
N GLU A 172 -14.10 -4.78 -18.09
CA GLU A 172 -15.03 -4.92 -19.22
C GLU A 172 -14.55 -6.07 -20.11
N ASN A 173 -15.36 -7.13 -20.29
CA ASN A 173 -15.02 -8.29 -21.12
C ASN A 173 -13.61 -8.86 -20.87
N GLU A 174 -13.29 -9.14 -19.60
CA GLU A 174 -11.98 -9.65 -19.14
C GLU A 174 -10.79 -8.70 -19.32
N LYS A 175 -11.01 -7.50 -19.84
CA LYS A 175 -10.01 -6.44 -19.92
C LYS A 175 -10.23 -5.39 -18.85
N GLU A 176 -9.17 -4.70 -18.47
CA GLU A 176 -9.19 -3.58 -17.53
C GLU A 176 -8.77 -2.28 -18.24
N TYR A 177 -9.37 -1.17 -17.84
CA TYR A 177 -8.95 0.16 -18.27
C TYR A 177 -9.10 1.18 -17.13
N LEU A 178 -8.28 2.23 -17.19
CA LEU A 178 -8.37 3.37 -16.29
C LEU A 178 -9.49 4.31 -16.76
N VAL A 179 -10.37 4.71 -15.85
CA VAL A 179 -11.18 5.92 -15.98
C VAL A 179 -10.48 7.01 -15.19
N TYR A 180 -10.20 8.15 -15.82
CA TYR A 180 -9.53 9.30 -15.21
C TYR A 180 -10.24 10.58 -15.66
N GLY A 181 -10.95 11.22 -14.73
CA GLY A 181 -11.88 12.30 -15.07
C GLY A 181 -12.95 11.82 -16.05
N GLU A 182 -13.07 12.48 -17.20
CA GLU A 182 -13.98 12.07 -18.29
C GLU A 182 -13.32 11.12 -19.30
N HIS A 183 -12.03 10.82 -19.14
CA HIS A 183 -11.25 10.04 -20.09
C HIS A 183 -11.25 8.55 -19.74
N GLN A 184 -11.41 7.74 -20.77
CA GLN A 184 -11.22 6.29 -20.72
C GLN A 184 -9.88 5.95 -21.39
N GLY A 185 -9.02 5.25 -20.67
CA GLY A 185 -7.72 4.78 -21.16
C GLY A 185 -7.81 3.53 -22.03
N ASN A 186 -6.63 3.02 -22.42
CA ASN A 186 -6.47 1.80 -23.20
C ASN A 186 -6.91 0.55 -22.40
N LEU A 187 -7.29 -0.51 -23.13
CA LEU A 187 -7.67 -1.82 -22.59
C LEU A 187 -6.45 -2.72 -22.42
N PHE A 188 -6.31 -3.34 -21.25
CA PHE A 188 -5.23 -4.25 -20.89
C PHE A 188 -5.78 -5.55 -20.27
N ASP A 189 -4.97 -6.60 -20.17
CA ASP A 189 -5.38 -7.83 -19.46
C ASP A 189 -5.48 -7.60 -17.95
N SER A 190 -4.61 -6.75 -17.40
CA SER A 190 -4.73 -6.26 -16.03
C SER A 190 -3.99 -4.94 -15.83
N ILE A 191 -4.49 -4.15 -14.88
CA ILE A 191 -3.88 -2.93 -14.36
C ILE A 191 -3.63 -3.08 -12.86
N LYS A 192 -2.42 -2.73 -12.42
CA LYS A 192 -2.01 -2.77 -11.00
C LYS A 192 -1.19 -1.55 -10.62
N GLY A 193 -1.26 -1.19 -9.33
CA GLY A 193 -0.41 -0.14 -8.76
C GLY A 193 -0.66 1.22 -9.39
N LEU A 194 -1.92 1.62 -9.49
CA LEU A 194 -2.28 2.97 -9.88
C LEU A 194 -1.77 3.95 -8.82
N THR A 195 -1.02 4.95 -9.24
CA THR A 195 -0.51 6.02 -8.40
C THR A 195 -0.39 7.31 -9.20
N GLU A 196 -0.31 8.44 -8.52
CA GLU A 196 0.05 9.71 -9.14
C GLU A 196 1.57 9.81 -9.21
N VAL A 197 2.08 10.26 -10.36
CA VAL A 197 3.46 10.71 -10.52
C VAL A 197 3.43 12.06 -11.23
N VAL A 198 3.79 13.15 -10.57
CA VAL A 198 3.79 14.51 -11.16
C VAL A 198 2.50 14.82 -11.93
N ASP A 199 1.38 14.92 -11.20
CA ASP A 199 0.05 15.26 -11.72
C ASP A 199 -0.53 14.28 -12.78
N LYS A 200 0.06 13.08 -12.92
CA LYS A 200 -0.34 12.12 -13.95
C LYS A 200 -0.53 10.72 -13.39
N PRO A 201 -1.46 9.94 -13.97
CA PRO A 201 -1.58 8.54 -13.61
C PRO A 201 -0.35 7.75 -14.06
N ALA A 202 0.20 6.95 -13.16
CA ALA A 202 1.17 5.91 -13.46
C ALA A 202 0.62 4.56 -12.99
N TYR A 203 0.72 3.53 -13.82
CA TYR A 203 0.31 2.18 -13.44
C TYR A 203 1.05 1.09 -14.22
N LYS A 204 1.13 -0.11 -13.65
CA LYS A 204 1.56 -1.31 -14.37
C LYS A 204 0.40 -1.86 -15.20
N ALA A 205 0.61 -2.02 -16.50
CA ALA A 205 -0.30 -2.69 -17.41
C ALA A 205 0.27 -4.04 -17.87
N THR A 206 -0.60 -5.00 -18.18
CA THR A 206 -0.21 -6.33 -18.69
C THR A 206 -0.93 -6.62 -20.01
N ILE A 207 -0.20 -7.15 -20.98
CA ILE A 207 -0.73 -7.72 -22.23
C ILE A 207 -0.02 -9.05 -22.48
N GLY A 208 -0.77 -10.14 -22.50
CA GLY A 208 -0.23 -11.50 -22.58
C GLY A 208 0.67 -11.81 -21.38
N ASP A 209 1.91 -12.21 -21.67
CA ASP A 209 2.96 -12.51 -20.71
C ASP A 209 3.81 -11.29 -20.32
N LYS A 210 3.65 -10.16 -21.01
CA LYS A 210 4.44 -8.95 -20.80
C LYS A 210 3.75 -7.93 -19.94
N SER A 211 4.54 -7.17 -19.19
CA SER A 211 4.06 -6.00 -18.46
C SER A 211 4.95 -4.79 -18.67
N PHE A 212 4.33 -3.60 -18.65
CA PHE A 212 4.98 -2.31 -18.87
C PHE A 212 4.28 -1.23 -18.03
N ILE A 213 4.91 -0.05 -17.93
CA ILE A 213 4.34 1.10 -17.21
C ILE A 213 3.54 1.95 -18.19
N VAL A 214 2.34 2.35 -17.83
CA VAL A 214 1.66 3.49 -18.45
C VAL A 214 1.89 4.70 -17.56
N TYR A 215 2.43 5.78 -18.12
CA TYR A 215 2.67 7.04 -17.44
C TYR A 215 2.03 8.18 -18.25
N GLY A 216 0.90 8.69 -17.76
CA GLY A 216 -0.02 9.51 -18.54
C GLY A 216 -0.53 8.72 -19.75
N GLU A 217 -0.20 9.19 -20.95
CA GLU A 217 -0.55 8.52 -22.21
C GLU A 217 0.59 7.67 -22.79
N LYS A 218 1.76 7.65 -22.14
CA LYS A 218 2.95 6.96 -22.65
C LYS A 218 3.07 5.56 -22.06
N GLU A 219 3.42 4.60 -22.91
CA GLU A 219 3.70 3.22 -22.49
C GLU A 219 5.23 2.99 -22.49
N LEU A 220 5.81 2.66 -21.34
CA LEU A 220 7.25 2.60 -21.06
C LEU A 220 7.66 1.18 -20.63
N GLY A 221 8.82 0.71 -21.09
CA GLY A 221 9.37 -0.58 -20.67
C GLY A 221 8.74 -1.80 -21.35
N LYS A 222 8.19 -1.64 -22.55
CA LYS A 222 7.66 -2.74 -23.38
C LYS A 222 8.72 -3.76 -23.81
N GLU A 223 9.97 -3.33 -23.80
CA GLU A 223 11.14 -4.13 -24.10
C GLU A 223 11.51 -5.10 -22.97
N TYR A 224 10.94 -4.95 -21.77
CA TYR A 224 11.21 -5.79 -20.61
C TYR A 224 10.29 -7.01 -20.56
N ASP A 225 10.74 -8.05 -19.86
CA ASP A 225 9.93 -9.24 -19.62
C ASP A 225 8.85 -8.91 -18.56
N PHE A 226 9.26 -8.24 -17.49
CA PHE A 226 8.40 -7.82 -16.40
C PHE A 226 8.76 -6.44 -15.86
N VAL A 227 7.73 -5.71 -15.41
CA VAL A 227 7.90 -4.52 -14.56
C VAL A 227 7.12 -4.67 -13.26
N GLY A 228 7.58 -3.99 -12.21
CA GLY A 228 6.82 -3.79 -10.97
C GLY A 228 5.87 -2.61 -11.06
N SER A 229 5.11 -2.37 -9.98
CA SER A 229 4.31 -1.15 -9.84
C SER A 229 5.19 0.10 -9.81
N PRO A 230 4.72 1.24 -10.35
CA PRO A 230 5.43 2.51 -10.27
C PRO A 230 5.35 3.13 -8.88
N THR A 231 6.30 4.02 -8.61
CA THR A 231 6.40 4.85 -7.40
C THR A 231 6.90 6.24 -7.81
N GLU A 232 6.38 7.31 -7.19
CA GLU A 232 7.02 8.63 -7.24
C GLU A 232 8.17 8.67 -6.24
N VAL A 233 9.31 9.19 -6.69
CA VAL A 233 10.48 9.49 -5.85
C VAL A 233 11.03 10.85 -6.26
N ASP A 234 10.97 11.84 -5.38
CA ASP A 234 11.47 13.21 -5.64
C ASP A 234 10.97 13.77 -6.99
N GLY A 235 9.64 13.72 -7.19
CA GLY A 235 9.01 14.21 -8.43
C GLY A 235 9.36 13.41 -9.69
N LYS A 236 9.84 12.17 -9.55
CA LYS A 236 10.28 11.33 -10.68
C LYS A 236 9.70 9.93 -10.58
N LEU A 237 9.46 9.35 -11.74
CA LEU A 237 8.97 7.97 -11.87
C LEU A 237 10.10 6.96 -11.55
N ALA A 238 9.82 6.04 -10.64
CA ALA A 238 10.65 4.87 -10.34
C ALA A 238 9.84 3.57 -10.50
N TYR A 239 10.46 2.51 -11.00
CA TYR A 239 9.88 1.15 -11.01
C TYR A 239 10.97 0.10 -11.17
N CYS A 240 10.73 -1.13 -10.71
CA CYS A 240 11.62 -2.25 -11.02
C CYS A 240 11.28 -2.88 -12.36
N ALA A 241 12.28 -3.39 -13.07
CA ALA A 241 12.15 -4.08 -14.34
C ALA A 241 13.08 -5.30 -14.39
N MET A 242 12.75 -6.26 -15.26
CA MET A 242 13.52 -7.48 -15.48
C MET A 242 13.75 -7.73 -16.97
N GLU A 243 14.99 -8.06 -17.32
CA GLU A 243 15.45 -8.41 -18.66
C GLU A 243 16.33 -9.67 -18.55
N VAL A 244 15.92 -10.80 -19.13
CA VAL A 244 16.72 -12.04 -19.19
C VAL A 244 17.26 -12.45 -17.80
N ASP A 245 16.37 -12.65 -16.83
CA ASP A 245 16.67 -13.01 -15.43
C ASP A 245 17.57 -12.01 -14.67
N VAL A 246 17.71 -10.79 -15.17
CA VAL A 246 18.43 -9.70 -14.50
C VAL A 246 17.47 -8.58 -14.15
N GLY A 247 17.42 -8.24 -12.86
CA GLY A 247 16.60 -7.17 -12.32
C GLY A 247 17.36 -5.85 -12.21
N PHE A 248 16.67 -4.73 -12.42
CA PHE A 248 17.18 -3.38 -12.17
C PHE A 248 16.02 -2.43 -11.85
N VAL A 249 16.33 -1.27 -11.28
CA VAL A 249 15.37 -0.16 -11.16
C VAL A 249 15.50 0.73 -12.38
N VAL A 250 14.39 1.21 -12.92
CA VAL A 250 14.34 2.36 -13.82
C VAL A 250 13.94 3.56 -12.99
N PHE A 251 14.76 4.60 -12.99
CA PHE A 251 14.51 5.85 -12.28
C PHE A 251 14.72 7.02 -13.23
N ASP A 252 13.69 7.86 -13.39
CA ASP A 252 13.67 8.98 -14.34
C ASP A 252 14.10 8.57 -15.77
N GLY A 253 13.55 7.43 -16.22
CA GLY A 253 13.85 6.84 -17.54
C GLY A 253 15.23 6.22 -17.69
N ARG A 254 16.05 6.16 -16.63
CA ARG A 254 17.41 5.58 -16.66
C ARG A 254 17.46 4.26 -15.92
N LYS A 255 18.06 3.25 -16.56
CA LYS A 255 18.36 1.95 -15.93
C LYS A 255 19.44 2.13 -14.86
N GLN A 256 19.16 1.67 -13.65
CA GLN A 256 20.11 1.58 -12.55
C GLN A 256 20.95 0.30 -12.66
N ILE A 257 21.80 0.08 -11.64
CA ILE A 257 22.69 -1.08 -11.59
C ILE A 257 21.88 -2.39 -11.66
N ARG A 258 22.42 -3.34 -12.43
CA ARG A 258 21.86 -4.68 -12.63
C ARG A 258 22.21 -5.59 -11.46
N HIS A 259 21.21 -6.34 -10.99
CA HIS A 259 21.34 -7.32 -9.92
C HIS A 259 20.59 -8.61 -10.28
N SER A 260 20.90 -9.72 -9.60
CA SER A 260 20.16 -10.97 -9.76
C SER A 260 18.71 -10.85 -9.29
N LYS A 261 18.44 -9.93 -8.35
CA LYS A 261 17.09 -9.59 -7.89
C LYS A 261 17.05 -8.17 -7.36
N VAL A 262 16.01 -7.45 -7.73
CA VAL A 262 15.65 -6.13 -7.17
C VAL A 262 14.22 -6.18 -6.65
N TYR A 263 13.96 -5.39 -5.62
CA TYR A 263 12.63 -5.25 -5.02
C TYR A 263 12.05 -3.88 -5.35
N HIS A 264 10.77 -3.69 -5.03
CA HIS A 264 10.05 -2.44 -5.32
C HIS A 264 10.75 -1.23 -4.68
N PRO A 265 10.97 -0.15 -5.45
CA PRO A 265 11.57 1.08 -4.93
C PRO A 265 10.55 1.91 -4.15
N ILE A 266 11.04 2.63 -3.14
CA ILE A 266 10.30 3.64 -2.39
C ILE A 266 11.13 4.93 -2.28
N GLU A 267 10.47 6.02 -1.91
CA GLU A 267 11.14 7.23 -1.43
C GLU A 267 11.48 7.07 0.05
N VAL A 268 12.67 7.52 0.44
CA VAL A 268 13.07 7.73 1.84
C VAL A 268 13.86 9.03 1.88
N ASP A 269 13.39 10.06 2.57
CA ASP A 269 14.08 11.36 2.67
C ASP A 269 14.46 11.93 1.29
N GLY A 270 13.50 11.97 0.35
CA GLY A 270 13.71 12.44 -1.02
C GLY A 270 14.64 11.56 -1.87
N LYS A 271 15.07 10.39 -1.38
CA LYS A 271 16.03 9.52 -2.06
C LYS A 271 15.38 8.25 -2.56
N LEU A 272 15.77 7.87 -3.77
CA LEU A 272 15.47 6.55 -4.32
C LEU A 272 16.08 5.47 -3.43
N THR A 273 15.21 4.62 -2.89
CA THR A 273 15.62 3.56 -1.98
C THR A 273 15.03 2.23 -2.40
N TYR A 274 15.87 1.20 -2.54
CA TYR A 274 15.40 -0.13 -2.92
C TYR A 274 16.31 -1.23 -2.39
N LYS A 275 15.71 -2.39 -2.13
CA LYS A 275 16.45 -3.61 -1.77
C LYS A 275 16.85 -4.39 -3.02
N PHE A 276 18.02 -5.02 -2.99
CA PHE A 276 18.49 -5.92 -4.02
C PHE A 276 19.33 -7.06 -3.44
N VAL A 277 19.61 -8.09 -4.25
CA VAL A 277 20.47 -9.21 -3.87
C VAL A 277 21.84 -9.08 -4.55
N SER A 278 22.91 -9.17 -3.76
CA SER A 278 24.29 -9.16 -4.22
C SER A 278 25.10 -10.23 -3.51
N ALA A 279 25.75 -11.11 -4.27
CA ALA A 279 26.53 -12.25 -3.75
C ALA A 279 25.77 -13.09 -2.69
N GLY A 280 24.47 -13.29 -2.89
CA GLY A 280 23.60 -14.06 -1.97
C GLY A 280 23.11 -13.31 -0.73
N ARG A 281 23.54 -12.05 -0.52
CA ARG A 281 23.08 -11.19 0.58
C ARG A 281 22.08 -10.17 0.09
N SER A 282 21.17 -9.74 0.97
CA SER A 282 20.26 -8.62 0.69
C SER A 282 20.87 -7.31 1.17
N VAL A 283 20.83 -6.30 0.30
CA VAL A 283 21.45 -4.97 0.50
C VAL A 283 20.41 -3.91 0.14
N ILE A 284 20.46 -2.75 0.78
CA ILE A 284 19.65 -1.58 0.41
C ILE A 284 20.54 -0.60 -0.35
N SER A 285 20.09 -0.12 -1.50
CA SER A 285 20.62 1.11 -2.11
C SER A 285 19.80 2.27 -1.55
N TYR A 286 20.45 3.20 -0.85
CA TYR A 286 19.85 4.40 -0.26
C TYR A 286 20.48 5.64 -0.90
N GLY A 287 19.75 6.28 -1.82
CA GLY A 287 20.29 7.41 -2.59
C GLY A 287 21.51 7.03 -3.44
N GLY A 288 21.63 5.76 -3.84
CA GLY A 288 22.79 5.23 -4.57
C GLY A 288 23.96 4.76 -3.70
N VAL A 289 23.85 4.86 -2.37
CA VAL A 289 24.81 4.31 -1.42
C VAL A 289 24.32 2.97 -0.88
N ASP A 290 25.14 1.94 -0.98
CA ASP A 290 24.78 0.61 -0.49
C ASP A 290 24.97 0.50 1.03
N VAL A 291 23.89 0.17 1.75
CA VAL A 291 23.87 -0.05 3.20
C VAL A 291 23.38 -1.45 3.56
N GLY A 292 23.68 -1.88 4.80
CA GLY A 292 23.27 -3.18 5.33
C GLY A 292 24.16 -4.37 4.89
N ARG A 293 25.30 -4.11 4.24
CA ARG A 293 26.24 -5.16 3.77
C ARG A 293 26.86 -6.00 4.89
N GLN A 294 26.83 -5.49 6.13
CA GLN A 294 27.32 -6.15 7.33
C GLN A 294 26.35 -7.19 7.90
N TYR A 295 25.13 -7.28 7.38
CA TYR A 295 24.10 -8.21 7.82
C TYR A 295 23.99 -9.40 6.87
N ASP A 296 23.52 -10.52 7.38
CA ASP A 296 23.24 -11.71 6.57
C ASP A 296 22.01 -11.48 5.70
N GLN A 297 21.01 -10.79 6.25
CA GLN A 297 19.77 -10.45 5.56
C GLN A 297 19.23 -9.08 6.00
N VAL A 298 18.64 -8.37 5.04
CA VAL A 298 17.76 -7.22 5.26
C VAL A 298 16.34 -7.63 4.89
N TYR A 299 15.44 -7.60 5.88
CA TYR A 299 14.08 -8.09 5.72
C TYR A 299 13.16 -7.02 5.15
N CYS A 300 12.98 -5.92 5.88
CA CYS A 300 12.18 -4.77 5.47
C CYS A 300 12.89 -3.46 5.83
N PHE A 301 12.47 -2.38 5.21
CA PHE A 301 12.94 -1.03 5.47
C PHE A 301 11.80 -0.03 5.25
N ALA A 302 11.90 1.12 5.90
CA ALA A 302 10.94 2.20 5.86
C ALA A 302 11.65 3.53 6.14
N GLU A 303 10.97 4.63 5.85
CA GLU A 303 11.33 5.94 6.38
C GLU A 303 10.86 6.05 7.82
N VAL A 304 11.75 6.47 8.72
CA VAL A 304 11.50 6.81 10.13
C VAL A 304 12.32 8.06 10.49
N ASN A 305 11.64 9.16 10.75
CA ASN A 305 12.14 10.50 11.07
C ASN A 305 13.02 11.08 9.97
N ASN A 306 12.50 11.08 8.73
CA ASN A 306 13.23 11.48 7.52
C ASN A 306 14.57 10.75 7.38
N SER A 307 14.60 9.49 7.81
CA SER A 307 15.81 8.68 7.85
C SER A 307 15.48 7.22 7.52
N LEU A 308 16.45 6.49 6.99
CA LEU A 308 16.26 5.08 6.68
C LEU A 308 16.28 4.24 7.96
N ALA A 309 15.19 3.52 8.23
CA ALA A 309 15.16 2.44 9.21
C ALA A 309 14.94 1.09 8.54
N TYR A 310 15.58 0.04 9.04
CA TYR A 310 15.45 -1.30 8.50
C TYR A 310 15.63 -2.40 9.55
N ILE A 311 14.98 -3.53 9.28
CA ILE A 311 15.10 -4.75 10.07
C ILE A 311 16.13 -5.65 9.40
N ALA A 312 17.18 -6.00 10.13
CA ALA A 312 18.27 -6.83 9.63
C ALA A 312 18.55 -8.01 10.54
N LYS A 313 19.08 -9.09 9.94
CA LYS A 313 19.49 -10.31 10.65
C LYS A 313 21.01 -10.46 10.58
N LYS A 314 21.64 -10.73 11.72
CA LYS A 314 23.06 -11.06 11.83
C LYS A 314 23.28 -12.05 12.96
N ASP A 315 24.01 -13.13 12.68
CA ASP A 315 24.36 -14.17 13.67
C ASP A 315 23.12 -14.73 14.40
N ASP A 316 22.07 -15.03 13.64
CA ASP A 316 20.76 -15.49 14.12
C ASP A 316 19.92 -14.51 14.96
N MET A 317 20.39 -13.29 15.17
CA MET A 317 19.68 -12.23 15.89
C MET A 317 19.06 -11.20 14.93
N TRP A 318 17.91 -10.63 15.30
CA TRP A 318 17.22 -9.57 14.58
C TRP A 318 17.49 -8.20 15.22
N TYR A 319 17.75 -7.20 14.38
CA TYR A 319 18.08 -5.84 14.78
C TYR A 319 17.16 -4.85 14.08
N MET A 320 16.70 -3.85 14.82
CA MET A 320 16.18 -2.61 14.24
C MET A 320 17.35 -1.64 14.11
N VAL A 321 17.60 -1.18 12.89
CA VAL A 321 18.70 -0.29 12.54
C VAL A 321 18.09 1.00 12.00
N GLN A 322 18.53 2.15 12.53
CA GLN A 322 18.18 3.46 12.01
C GLN A 322 19.47 4.17 11.61
N GLU A 323 19.60 4.48 10.33
CA GLU A 323 20.70 5.30 9.83
C GLU A 323 20.42 6.74 10.24
N VAL A 324 21.37 7.41 10.89
CA VAL A 324 21.22 8.83 11.22
C VAL A 324 21.69 9.63 10.00
N SER A 325 20.82 10.48 9.44
CA SER A 325 21.21 11.44 8.41
C SER A 325 22.39 12.30 8.93
N VAL A 326 23.52 12.27 8.22
CA VAL A 326 24.72 13.08 8.52
C VAL A 326 24.54 14.52 8.05
#